data_AF-A0AAD2AE31-F1
#
_entry.id   AF-A0AAD2AE31-F1
#
_cell.length_a   1.000
_cell.length_b   1.000
_cell.length_c   1.000
_cell.angle_alpha   90.00
_cell.angle_beta   90.00
_cell.angle_gamma   90.00
#
_symmetry.space_group_name_H-M   'P 1'
#
loop_
_entity.id
_entity.type
_entity.pdbx_description
1 polymer ?
#
loop_
_entity_poly.entity_id
_entity_poly.type
_entity_poly.pdbx_seq_one_letter_code
_entity_poly.pdbx_strand_id
1 'polypeptide(L)'
;MYIQAIRKPSLDAGLSDICIGKSVAPTYLPACYFKNQYKQGDVQEFNLVDGGVAANNPALVAINQITKQILDGNPDFFPIKPMDYGRFLVISVGTGSSKAQQKYSAQKAAKWGDLGW
;
A
#
# COMPACT_ATOMS: atom_id res chain seq x y z
N MET A 1 8.16 -1.02 -4.43
CA MET A 1 7.61 -0.80 -5.80
C MET A 1 8.69 -0.93 -6.86
N TYR A 2 9.83 -0.25 -6.75
CA TYR A 2 10.93 -0.32 -7.72
C TYR A 2 11.28 -1.73 -8.22
N ILE A 3 11.53 -2.68 -7.32
CA ILE A 3 11.91 -4.05 -7.72
C ILE A 3 10.78 -4.78 -8.47
N GLN A 4 9.52 -4.44 -8.20
CA GLN A 4 8.39 -5.01 -8.92
C GLN A 4 8.24 -4.41 -10.32
N ALA A 5 8.53 -3.12 -10.48
CA ALA A 5 8.57 -2.46 -11.79
C ALA A 5 9.65 -3.09 -12.69
N ILE A 6 10.85 -3.40 -12.14
CA ILE A 6 11.90 -4.13 -12.85
C ILE A 6 11.40 -5.49 -13.37
N ARG A 7 10.71 -6.26 -12.50
CA ARG A 7 10.24 -7.62 -12.85
C ARG A 7 9.03 -7.62 -13.77
N LYS A 8 8.16 -6.61 -13.65
CA LYS A 8 6.92 -6.47 -14.42
C LYS A 8 6.83 -5.04 -14.95
N PRO A 9 7.33 -4.78 -16.17
CA PRO A 9 7.35 -3.45 -16.76
C PRO A 9 5.99 -2.75 -16.79
N SER A 10 4.88 -3.50 -16.87
CA SER A 10 3.54 -2.90 -16.83
C SER A 10 3.20 -2.17 -15.52
N LEU A 11 3.93 -2.44 -14.44
CA LEU A 11 3.81 -1.75 -13.15
C LEU A 11 4.73 -0.52 -13.03
N ASP A 12 5.59 -0.27 -14.03
CA ASP A 12 6.47 0.91 -14.06
C ASP A 12 5.68 2.12 -14.55
N ALA A 13 4.78 2.62 -13.71
CA ALA A 13 3.93 3.76 -13.98
C ALA A 13 4.58 5.09 -13.55
N GLY A 14 4.06 6.21 -14.06
CA GLY A 14 4.49 7.53 -13.65
C GLY A 14 4.38 7.73 -12.14
N LEU A 15 5.43 8.30 -11.54
CA LEU A 15 5.47 8.50 -10.08
C LEU A 15 4.33 9.41 -9.59
N SER A 16 3.93 10.41 -10.38
CA SER A 16 2.77 11.26 -10.09
C SER A 16 1.48 10.45 -9.99
N ASP A 17 1.23 9.55 -10.95
CA ASP A 17 0.03 8.72 -10.99
C ASP A 17 -0.02 7.76 -9.80
N ILE A 18 1.13 7.20 -9.42
CA ILE A 18 1.28 6.37 -8.22
C ILE A 18 0.93 7.17 -6.96
N CYS A 19 1.48 8.39 -6.81
CA CYS A 19 1.24 9.24 -5.65
C CYS A 19 -0.22 9.69 -5.54
N ILE A 20 -0.85 10.04 -6.67
CA ILE A 20 -2.26 10.39 -6.74
C ILE A 20 -3.11 9.16 -6.37
N GLY A 21 -2.87 8.02 -7.03
CA GLY A 21 -3.59 6.77 -6.76
C GLY A 21 -3.54 6.35 -5.30
N LYS A 22 -2.40 6.55 -4.63
CA LYS A 22 -2.26 6.24 -3.19
C LYS A 22 -3.10 7.15 -2.28
N SER A 23 -3.40 8.37 -2.70
CA SER A 23 -3.95 9.43 -1.85
C SER A 23 -5.45 9.67 -2.06
N VAL A 24 -6.08 9.05 -3.07
CA VAL A 24 -7.49 9.28 -3.43
C VAL A 24 -8.44 8.53 -2.49
N ALA A 25 -8.57 9.06 -1.26
CA ALA A 25 -9.37 8.45 -0.20
C ALA A 25 -10.86 8.43 -0.58
N PRO A 26 -11.53 7.25 -0.54
CA PRO A 26 -12.97 7.18 -0.76
C PRO A 26 -13.72 8.16 0.14
N THR A 27 -14.83 8.69 -0.36
CA THR A 27 -15.66 9.76 0.25
C THR A 27 -15.02 11.16 0.31
N TYR A 28 -13.71 11.28 0.17
CA TYR A 28 -13.01 12.57 0.11
C TYR A 28 -12.61 12.98 -1.30
N LEU A 29 -12.14 12.04 -2.11
CA LEU A 29 -11.58 12.29 -3.45
C LEU A 29 -12.12 11.28 -4.48
N PRO A 30 -12.19 11.66 -5.77
CA PRO A 30 -12.58 10.75 -6.84
C PRO A 30 -11.52 9.67 -7.08
N ALA A 31 -11.94 8.50 -7.54
CA ALA A 31 -11.03 7.42 -7.93
C ALA A 31 -10.09 7.86 -9.06
N CYS A 32 -8.86 7.35 -9.04
CA CYS A 32 -7.82 7.68 -10.00
C CYS A 32 -7.79 6.66 -11.14
N TYR A 33 -7.92 7.12 -12.38
CA TYR A 33 -7.77 6.31 -13.58
C TYR A 33 -6.62 6.83 -14.44
N PHE A 34 -5.76 5.91 -14.90
CA PHE A 34 -4.74 6.22 -15.91
C PHE A 34 -4.33 4.99 -16.71
N LYS A 35 -3.63 5.22 -17.82
CA LYS A 35 -3.05 4.18 -18.67
C LYS A 35 -1.54 4.24 -18.61
N ASN A 36 -0.88 3.10 -18.45
CA ASN A 36 0.56 2.98 -18.49
C ASN A 36 1.01 2.25 -19.76
N GLN A 37 1.83 2.91 -20.58
CA GLN A 37 2.49 2.29 -21.73
C GLN A 37 3.86 1.77 -21.31
N TYR A 38 4.07 0.45 -21.42
CA TYR A 38 5.29 -0.18 -20.90
C TYR A 38 6.16 -0.86 -21.96
N LYS A 39 5.60 -1.11 -23.15
CA LYS A 39 6.29 -1.52 -24.36
C LYS A 39 5.56 -0.92 -25.56
N GLN A 40 6.19 -0.98 -26.74
CA GLN A 40 5.59 -0.43 -27.96
C GLN A 40 4.24 -1.10 -28.25
N GLY A 41 3.15 -0.37 -28.00
CA GLY A 41 1.76 -0.82 -28.19
C GLY A 41 1.13 -1.51 -26.98
N ASP A 42 1.90 -1.90 -25.96
CA ASP A 42 1.35 -2.56 -24.78
C ASP A 42 0.92 -1.54 -23.72
N VAL A 43 -0.36 -1.59 -23.37
CA VAL A 43 -1.01 -0.67 -22.42
C VAL A 43 -1.59 -1.45 -21.26
N GLN A 44 -1.32 -1.00 -20.03
CA GLN A 44 -1.98 -1.45 -18.82
C GLN A 44 -2.86 -0.32 -18.27
N GLU A 45 -4.13 -0.61 -18.02
CA GLU A 45 -5.03 0.36 -17.38
C GLU A 45 -5.03 0.14 -15.87
N PHE A 46 -5.15 1.24 -15.12
CA PHE A 46 -5.20 1.27 -13.66
C PHE A 46 -6.43 2.05 -13.19
N ASN A 47 -7.16 1.46 -12.24
CA ASN A 47 -8.29 2.08 -11.55
C ASN A 47 -7.99 1.97 -10.05
N LEU A 48 -7.55 3.07 -9.44
CA LEU A 48 -6.98 3.09 -8.10
C LEU A 48 -7.81 3.94 -7.14
N VAL A 49 -7.83 3.50 -5.89
CA VAL A 49 -8.29 4.24 -4.70
C VAL A 49 -7.17 4.25 -3.67
N ASP A 50 -7.33 5.04 -2.61
CA ASP A 50 -6.33 5.22 -1.57
C ASP A 50 -5.77 3.91 -1.00
N GLY A 51 -4.46 3.91 -0.77
CA GLY A 51 -3.74 2.74 -0.28
C GLY A 51 -4.17 2.30 1.12
N GLY A 52 -4.75 3.20 1.91
CA GLY A 52 -5.32 2.93 3.23
C GLY A 52 -6.50 1.96 3.22
N VAL A 53 -7.21 1.84 2.09
CA VAL A 53 -8.24 0.81 1.89
C VAL A 53 -7.61 -0.60 1.89
N ALA A 54 -6.41 -0.74 1.34
CA ALA A 54 -5.69 -2.00 1.31
C ALA A 54 -4.81 -2.22 2.54
N ALA A 55 -4.09 -1.19 2.99
CA ALA A 55 -3.20 -1.22 4.15
C ALA A 55 -2.96 0.19 4.69
N ASN A 56 -3.63 0.52 5.79
CA ASN A 56 -3.45 1.80 6.48
C ASN A 56 -2.05 1.96 7.13
N ASN A 57 -1.42 0.85 7.54
CA ASN A 57 -0.02 0.82 7.92
C ASN A 57 0.76 -0.15 7.01
N PRO A 58 1.58 0.36 6.06
CA PRO A 58 2.27 -0.48 5.09
C PRO A 58 3.53 -1.16 5.63
N ALA A 59 3.88 -1.04 6.92
CA ALA A 59 5.13 -1.58 7.45
C ALA A 59 5.27 -3.09 7.23
N LEU A 60 4.24 -3.88 7.53
CA LEU A 60 4.27 -5.32 7.31
C LEU A 60 4.26 -5.68 5.81
N VAL A 61 3.58 -4.88 4.98
CA VAL A 61 3.62 -5.03 3.52
C VAL A 61 5.04 -4.85 2.99
N ALA A 62 5.77 -3.85 3.51
CA ALA A 62 7.16 -3.62 3.17
C ALA A 62 8.06 -4.78 3.61
N ILE A 63 7.93 -5.27 4.85
CA ILE A 63 8.70 -6.42 5.35
C ILE A 63 8.43 -7.65 4.46
N ASN A 64 7.17 -7.97 4.18
CA ASN A 64 6.80 -9.09 3.30
C ASN A 64 7.43 -8.96 1.91
N GLN A 65 7.51 -7.73 1.39
CA GLN A 65 8.12 -7.50 0.08
C GLN A 65 9.63 -7.77 0.08
N ILE A 66 10.33 -7.38 1.13
CA ILE A 66 11.77 -7.66 1.29
C ILE A 66 12.01 -9.14 1.54
N THR A 67 11.20 -9.79 2.37
CA THR A 67 11.25 -11.25 2.59
C THR A 67 11.12 -12.01 1.28
N LYS A 68 10.21 -11.61 0.38
CA LYS A 68 10.12 -12.20 -0.96
C LYS A 68 11.42 -12.03 -1.76
N GLN A 69 12.07 -10.87 -1.71
CA GLN A 69 13.35 -10.67 -2.40
C GLN A 69 14.46 -11.58 -1.88
N ILE A 70 14.54 -11.75 -0.56
CA ILE A 70 15.51 -12.65 0.08
C ILE A 70 15.24 -14.10 -0.34
N LEU A 71 13.97 -14.53 -0.30
CA LEU A 71 13.58 -15.89 -0.70
C LEU A 71 13.85 -16.16 -2.18
N ASP A 72 13.67 -15.15 -3.03
CA ASP A 72 13.98 -15.22 -4.47
C ASP A 72 15.49 -15.16 -4.76
N GLY A 73 16.35 -15.09 -3.74
CA GLY A 73 17.80 -15.08 -3.89
C GLY A 73 18.36 -13.79 -4.50
N ASN A 74 17.66 -12.66 -4.33
CA ASN A 74 18.14 -11.38 -4.84
C ASN A 74 19.48 -10.99 -4.15
N PRO A 75 20.58 -10.81 -4.91
CA PRO A 75 21.92 -10.59 -4.35
C PRO A 75 22.07 -9.27 -3.59
N ASP A 76 21.17 -8.30 -3.82
CA ASP A 76 21.17 -7.02 -3.10
C ASP A 76 20.72 -7.17 -1.63
N PHE A 77 20.15 -8.32 -1.27
CA PHE A 77 19.67 -8.60 0.08
C PHE A 77 20.50 -9.72 0.73
N PHE A 78 20.95 -9.47 1.96
CA PHE A 78 21.65 -10.50 2.72
C PHE A 78 20.77 -11.74 2.90
N PRO A 79 21.32 -12.96 2.72
CA PRO A 79 20.56 -14.17 2.92
C PRO A 79 20.15 -14.27 4.39
N ILE A 80 18.86 -14.09 4.64
CA ILE A 80 18.24 -14.22 5.95
C ILE A 80 17.42 -15.50 5.94
N LYS A 81 17.51 -16.29 7.02
CA LYS A 81 16.63 -17.46 7.16
C LYS A 81 15.17 -16.98 7.12
N PRO A 82 14.25 -17.69 6.46
CA PRO A 82 12.84 -17.31 6.51
C PRO A 82 12.41 -17.11 7.98
N MET A 83 11.72 -16.01 8.28
CA MET A 83 11.25 -15.65 9.64
C MET A 83 12.34 -15.23 10.65
N ASP A 84 13.61 -15.09 10.25
CA ASP A 84 14.66 -14.52 11.11
C ASP A 84 14.57 -12.99 11.14
N TYR A 85 13.53 -12.48 11.82
CA TYR A 85 13.26 -11.04 11.92
C TYR A 85 14.30 -10.26 12.73
N GLY A 86 15.17 -10.95 13.47
CA GLY A 86 16.21 -10.33 14.31
C GLY A 86 17.26 -9.54 13.54
N ARG A 87 17.32 -9.72 12.21
CA ARG A 87 18.23 -8.99 11.31
C ARG A 87 17.60 -7.80 10.59
N PHE A 88 16.32 -7.51 10.82
CA PHE A 88 15.67 -6.34 10.25
C PHE A 88 15.76 -5.15 11.20
N LEU A 89 16.26 -4.03 10.69
CA LEU A 89 16.04 -2.73 11.31
C LEU A 89 14.84 -2.08 10.62
N VAL A 90 13.75 -1.88 11.36
CA VAL A 90 12.49 -1.31 10.82
C VAL A 90 12.15 -0.02 11.55
N ILE A 91 11.96 1.05 10.78
CA ILE A 91 11.40 2.31 11.25
C ILE A 91 10.01 2.47 10.62
N SER A 92 8.97 2.44 11.44
CA SER A 92 7.58 2.68 11.03
C SER A 92 7.08 3.97 11.68
N VAL A 93 6.70 4.94 10.86
CA VAL A 93 6.23 6.25 11.32
C VAL A 93 4.74 6.37 11.05
N GLY A 94 3.97 6.58 12.12
CA GLY A 94 2.53 6.82 12.05
C GLY A 94 2.19 8.30 11.99
N THR A 95 0.96 8.60 11.57
CA THR A 95 0.41 9.97 11.52
C THR A 95 -0.35 10.38 12.79
N GLY A 96 -0.24 9.57 13.85
CA GLY A 96 -0.94 9.76 15.12
C GLY A 96 -2.30 9.05 15.17
N SER A 97 -2.84 8.94 16.38
CA SER A 97 -4.20 8.43 16.62
C SER A 97 -4.94 9.37 17.58
N SER A 98 -6.23 9.55 17.34
CA SER A 98 -7.09 10.36 18.20
C SER A 98 -7.25 9.67 19.56
N LYS A 99 -6.54 10.15 20.58
CA LYS A 99 -6.67 9.65 21.97
C LYS A 99 -7.93 10.19 22.69
N ALA A 100 -8.63 11.16 22.10
CA ALA A 100 -9.60 12.00 22.81
C ALA A 100 -11.05 11.98 22.28
N GLN A 101 -11.36 11.39 21.12
CA GLN A 101 -12.76 11.27 20.70
C GLN A 101 -13.43 10.07 21.37
N GLN A 102 -14.47 10.37 22.14
CA GLN A 102 -15.33 9.40 22.80
C GLN A 102 -15.64 8.21 21.89
N LYS A 103 -15.09 7.04 22.24
CA LYS A 103 -15.38 5.77 21.59
C LYS A 103 -16.89 5.59 21.53
N TYR A 104 -17.43 5.51 20.33
CA TYR A 104 -18.82 5.16 20.12
C TYR A 104 -19.13 3.86 20.88
N SER A 105 -20.25 3.82 21.61
CA SER A 105 -20.69 2.58 22.27
C SER A 105 -21.44 1.71 21.27
N ALA A 106 -21.44 0.39 21.49
CA ALA A 106 -22.22 -0.55 20.68
C ALA A 106 -23.71 -0.15 20.59
N GLN A 107 -24.28 0.38 21.67
CA GLN A 107 -25.67 0.89 21.69
C GLN A 107 -25.91 2.09 20.77
N LYS A 108 -24.90 2.97 20.58
CA LYS A 108 -24.99 4.09 19.64
C LYS A 108 -24.80 3.58 18.20
N ALA A 109 -23.80 2.72 17.98
CA ALA A 109 -23.51 2.15 16.67
C ALA A 109 -24.64 1.23 16.14
N ALA A 110 -25.38 0.56 17.01
CA ALA A 110 -26.54 -0.27 16.63
C ALA A 110 -27.67 0.51 15.94
N LYS A 111 -27.65 1.85 16.03
CA LYS A 111 -28.61 2.74 15.38
C LYS A 111 -28.04 3.43 14.14
N TRP A 112 -26.81 3.12 13.73
CA TRP A 112 -26.18 3.70 12.54
C TRP A 112 -26.77 3.10 11.25
N GLY A 113 -27.00 3.96 10.26
CA GLY A 113 -27.17 3.54 8.86
C GLY A 113 -25.86 3.68 8.09
N ASP A 114 -25.90 3.56 6.77
CA ASP A 114 -24.69 3.52 5.91
C ASP A 114 -23.78 4.76 6.05
N LEU A 115 -24.36 5.95 6.28
CA LEU A 115 -23.60 7.19 6.51
C LEU A 115 -23.10 7.34 7.96
N GLY A 116 -23.62 6.53 8.88
CA GLY A 116 -23.24 6.55 10.29
C GLY A 116 -22.01 5.70 10.58
N TRP A 117 -21.81 4.64 9.79
CA TRP A 117 -20.59 3.83 9.76
C TRP A 117 -19.43 4.60 9.13
#